data_AF-A0A960BN06-F1
#
_entry.id   AF-A0A960BN06-F1
#
_cell.length_a   1.000
_cell.length_b   1.000
_cell.length_c   1.000
_cell.angle_alpha   90.00
_cell.angle_beta   90.00
_cell.angle_gamma   90.00
#
_symmetry.space_group_name_H-M   'P 1'
#
loop_
_entity.id
_entity.type
_entity.pdbx_description
1 polymer ?
#
loop_
_entity_poly.entity_id
_entity_poly.type
_entity_poly.pdbx_seq_one_letter_code
_entity_poly.pdbx_strand_id
1 'polypeptide(L)'
;MSRTADGSDLLKCSFCNKSQKQVKKLIAGPGVYICDECIDLCNEIIEEELTETASTPMEDLPKPRDLYDFLDQYVIGQETAKKTLSVAVYNHYKRLQNGGAERVRDNNVELAKSNVLLLGPTGSGKTLLAQTLARRLNVPFAIADATALTEAGYVGE
;
A
#
# COMPACT_ATOMS: atom_id res chain seq x y z
N MET A 1 65.24 8.46 -9.87
CA MET A 1 64.13 8.46 -8.89
C MET A 1 63.00 9.29 -9.48
N SER A 2 61.92 8.68 -9.97
CA SER A 2 60.59 8.60 -9.32
C SER A 2 59.58 9.48 -10.11
N ARG A 3 58.36 9.10 -10.48
CA ARG A 3 57.43 8.05 -10.04
C ARG A 3 56.56 7.63 -11.25
N THR A 4 56.40 6.33 -11.44
CA THR A 4 55.29 5.74 -12.20
C THR A 4 53.99 6.14 -11.52
N ALA A 5 53.15 6.93 -12.18
CA ALA A 5 51.80 7.23 -11.70
C ALA A 5 50.95 5.97 -11.91
N ASP A 6 50.60 5.33 -10.81
CA ASP A 6 49.73 4.17 -10.74
C ASP A 6 48.36 4.50 -11.39
N GLY A 7 47.98 3.78 -12.45
CA GLY A 7 46.71 3.98 -13.17
C GLY A 7 45.45 3.77 -12.33
N SER A 8 45.61 3.30 -11.09
CA SER A 8 44.54 3.09 -10.10
C SER A 8 44.10 4.36 -9.35
N ASP A 9 44.87 5.47 -9.43
CA ASP A 9 44.48 6.75 -8.82
C ASP A 9 43.64 7.66 -9.76
N LEU A 10 43.44 7.23 -11.01
CA LEU A 10 42.70 7.98 -12.03
C LEU A 10 41.20 7.69 -12.06
N LEU A 11 40.77 6.54 -11.53
CA LEU A 11 39.36 6.14 -11.55
C LEU A 11 38.68 6.58 -10.25
N LYS A 12 37.80 7.58 -10.37
CA LYS A 12 37.06 8.18 -9.26
C LYS A 12 35.56 8.14 -9.54
N CYS A 13 34.77 7.95 -8.49
CA CYS A 13 33.32 8.04 -8.58
C CYS A 13 32.89 9.46 -8.96
N SER A 14 32.02 9.59 -9.95
CA SER A 14 31.50 10.88 -10.43
C SER A 14 30.54 11.57 -9.44
N PHE A 15 30.06 10.85 -8.41
CA PHE A 15 29.08 11.36 -7.43
C PHE A 15 29.74 11.81 -6.12
N CYS A 16 30.60 10.97 -5.53
CA CYS A 16 31.26 11.26 -4.24
C CYS A 16 32.76 11.56 -4.37
N ASN A 17 33.32 11.48 -5.58
CA ASN A 17 34.73 11.73 -5.91
C ASN A 17 35.76 10.83 -5.20
N LYS A 18 35.30 9.75 -4.55
CA LYS A 18 36.18 8.72 -3.97
C LYS A 18 36.90 7.93 -5.07
N SER A 19 38.17 7.64 -4.83
CA SER A 19 39.00 6.80 -5.70
C SER A 19 38.61 5.32 -5.59
N GLN A 20 38.97 4.52 -6.59
CA GLN A 20 38.74 3.07 -6.59
C GLN A 20 39.29 2.35 -5.34
N LYS A 21 40.34 2.88 -4.71
CA LYS A 21 40.93 2.32 -3.47
C LYS A 21 40.10 2.59 -2.21
N GLN A 22 39.22 3.59 -2.25
CA GLN A 22 38.43 4.04 -1.10
C GLN A 22 37.04 3.38 -1.02
N VAL A 23 36.65 2.60 -2.03
CA VAL A 23 35.32 1.99 -2.15
C VAL A 23 35.46 0.51 -2.43
N LYS A 24 34.47 -0.31 -2.05
CA LYS A 24 34.56 -1.77 -2.26
C LYS A 24 34.37 -2.13 -3.73
N LYS A 25 33.49 -1.40 -4.43
CA LYS A 25 33.25 -1.58 -5.86
C LYS A 25 33.11 -0.23 -6.55
N LEU A 26 33.70 -0.14 -7.74
CA LEU A 26 33.52 0.98 -8.66
C LEU A 26 33.04 0.43 -9.99
N ILE A 27 31.85 0.85 -10.41
CA ILE A 27 31.19 0.39 -11.63
C ILE A 27 31.40 1.44 -12.72
N ALA A 28 31.80 0.99 -13.91
CA ALA A 28 32.09 1.86 -15.04
C ALA A 28 30.92 1.84 -16.05
N GLY A 29 30.47 3.04 -16.44
CA GLY A 29 29.56 3.28 -17.56
C GLY A 29 30.25 4.08 -18.67
N PRO A 30 29.53 4.47 -19.73
CA PRO A 30 30.07 5.30 -20.82
C PRO A 30 30.49 6.69 -20.31
N GLY A 31 31.78 6.85 -19.97
CA GLY A 31 32.35 8.12 -19.49
C GLY A 31 31.97 8.50 -18.06
N VAL A 32 31.41 7.59 -17.27
CA VAL A 32 30.95 7.85 -15.89
C VAL A 32 31.28 6.66 -14.97
N TYR A 33 31.51 6.94 -13.68
CA TYR A 33 31.79 5.91 -12.68
C TYR A 33 30.95 6.11 -11.42
N ILE A 34 30.41 5.04 -10.85
CA ILE A 34 29.62 5.06 -9.61
C ILE A 34 30.13 3.99 -8.63
N CYS A 35 30.22 4.32 -7.34
CA CYS A 35 30.63 3.37 -6.30
C CYS A 35 29.44 2.69 -5.63
N ASP A 36 29.71 1.60 -4.90
CA ASP A 36 28.70 0.87 -4.11
C ASP A 36 27.95 1.78 -3.14
N GLU A 37 28.65 2.64 -2.40
CA GLU A 37 28.00 3.53 -1.42
C GLU A 37 27.02 4.52 -2.08
N CYS A 38 27.34 5.06 -3.25
CA CYS A 38 26.44 5.97 -3.97
C CYS A 38 25.24 5.22 -4.54
N ILE A 39 25.39 3.96 -4.93
CA ILE A 39 24.27 3.11 -5.35
C ILE A 39 23.33 2.87 -4.18
N ASP A 40 23.87 2.55 -3.01
CA ASP A 40 23.08 2.32 -1.80
C ASP A 40 22.31 3.60 -1.42
N LEU A 41 22.97 4.76 -1.44
CA LEU A 41 22.32 6.05 -1.18
C LEU A 41 21.26 6.38 -2.24
N CYS A 42 21.53 6.16 -3.52
CA CYS A 42 20.54 6.37 -4.58
C CYS A 42 19.34 5.43 -4.42
N ASN A 43 19.57 4.16 -4.03
CA ASN A 43 18.48 3.22 -3.78
C ASN A 43 17.65 3.66 -2.56
N GLU A 44 18.27 4.15 -1.49
CA GLU A 44 17.56 4.70 -0.32
C GLU A 44 16.68 5.89 -0.71
N ILE A 45 17.21 6.85 -1.47
CA ILE A 45 16.43 8.01 -1.95
C ILE A 45 15.27 7.57 -2.86
N ILE A 46 15.49 6.59 -3.74
CA ILE A 46 14.45 6.06 -4.63
C ILE A 46 13.39 5.30 -3.82
N GLU A 47 13.79 4.52 -2.82
CA GLU A 47 12.87 3.83 -1.92
C GLU A 47 12.03 4.82 -1.11
N GLU A 48 12.62 5.91 -0.62
CA GLU A 48 11.90 7.00 0.04
C GLU A 48 10.85 7.64 -0.88
N GLU A 49 11.20 8.03 -2.11
CA GLU A 49 10.23 8.60 -3.08
C GLU A 49 9.13 7.60 -3.51
N LEU A 50 9.47 6.32 -3.67
CA LEU A 50 8.50 5.27 -3.97
C LEU A 50 7.57 5.03 -2.78
N THR A 51 8.08 5.11 -1.55
CA THR A 51 7.23 5.08 -0.37
C THR A 51 6.35 6.32 -0.31
N GLU A 52 6.82 7.54 -0.59
CA GLU A 52 5.98 8.75 -0.58
C GLU A 52 4.87 8.73 -1.64
N THR A 53 5.15 8.18 -2.83
CA THR A 53 4.14 8.04 -3.91
C THR A 53 3.20 6.84 -3.73
N ALA A 54 3.62 5.81 -2.98
CA ALA A 54 2.77 4.67 -2.59
C ALA A 54 2.12 4.83 -1.21
N SER A 55 2.54 5.81 -0.39
CA SER A 55 2.05 6.05 0.95
C SER A 55 0.91 7.06 0.92
N THR A 56 -0.32 6.55 0.78
CA THR A 56 -1.19 6.84 1.92
C THR A 56 -0.60 6.01 3.05
N PRO A 57 -0.06 6.61 4.14
CA PRO A 57 0.42 5.83 5.26
C PRO A 57 -0.79 5.09 5.82
N MET A 58 -0.92 3.82 5.43
CA MET A 58 -1.86 2.85 5.98
C MET A 58 -1.43 2.44 7.40
N GLU A 59 -0.48 3.15 8.02
CA GLU A 59 0.03 2.95 9.38
C GLU A 59 -0.98 3.36 10.46
N ASP A 60 -1.91 4.28 10.17
CA ASP A 60 -3.01 4.64 11.10
C ASP A 60 -4.37 4.20 10.53
N LEU A 61 -4.55 2.88 10.42
CA LEU A 61 -5.87 2.33 10.17
C LEU A 61 -6.81 2.73 11.34
N PRO A 62 -7.88 3.51 11.09
CA PRO A 62 -8.78 3.97 12.16
C PRO A 62 -9.36 2.79 12.93
N LYS A 63 -9.45 2.91 14.25
CA LYS A 63 -10.01 1.83 15.08
C LYS A 63 -11.49 1.64 14.73
N PRO A 64 -12.06 0.46 14.99
CA PRO A 64 -13.48 0.21 14.74
C PRO A 64 -14.42 1.21 15.46
N ARG A 65 -13.99 1.78 16.59
CA ARG A 65 -14.75 2.82 17.29
C ARG A 65 -14.76 4.13 16.49
N ASP A 66 -13.61 4.57 16.00
CA ASP A 66 -13.50 5.80 15.22
C ASP A 66 -14.30 5.70 13.90
N LEU A 67 -14.32 4.51 13.27
CA LEU A 67 -15.15 4.23 12.11
C LEU A 67 -16.65 4.27 12.44
N TYR A 68 -17.03 3.70 13.59
CA TYR A 68 -18.40 3.72 14.06
C TYR A 68 -18.88 5.14 14.35
N ASP A 69 -18.08 5.92 15.07
CA ASP A 69 -18.39 7.31 15.45
C ASP A 69 -18.51 8.19 14.20
N PHE A 70 -17.68 7.94 13.18
CA PHE A 70 -17.83 8.61 11.90
C PHE A 70 -19.14 8.24 11.19
N LEU A 71 -19.50 6.95 11.15
CA LEU A 71 -20.77 6.52 10.57
C LEU A 71 -21.99 7.10 11.31
N ASP A 72 -21.88 7.26 12.63
CA ASP A 72 -22.94 7.79 13.50
C ASP A 72 -23.31 9.24 13.16
N GLN A 73 -22.36 10.03 12.65
CA GLN A 73 -22.59 11.41 12.20
C GLN A 73 -23.51 11.49 10.97
N TYR A 74 -23.63 10.42 10.18
CA TYR A 74 -24.39 10.41 8.92
C TYR A 74 -25.57 9.45 8.90
N VAL A 75 -25.50 8.33 9.64
CA VAL A 75 -26.53 7.29 9.66
C VAL A 75 -27.05 7.11 11.07
N ILE A 76 -28.26 7.64 11.31
CA ILE A 76 -28.93 7.59 12.61
C ILE A 76 -29.50 6.19 12.86
N GLY A 77 -29.21 5.63 14.03
CA GLY A 77 -29.60 4.26 14.38
C GLY A 77 -28.74 3.21 13.67
N GLN A 78 -29.30 2.02 13.43
CA GLN A 78 -28.61 0.91 12.74
C GLN A 78 -27.31 0.45 13.44
N GLU A 79 -27.31 0.45 14.77
CA GLU A 79 -26.12 0.20 15.60
C GLU A 79 -25.39 -1.10 15.26
N THR A 80 -26.16 -2.18 15.05
CA THR A 80 -25.61 -3.49 14.66
C THR A 80 -24.88 -3.43 13.31
N ALA A 81 -25.43 -2.70 12.34
CA ALA A 81 -24.82 -2.56 11.02
C ALA A 81 -23.55 -1.71 11.08
N LYS A 82 -23.58 -0.56 11.77
CA LYS A 82 -22.40 0.30 11.96
C LYS A 82 -21.25 -0.45 12.62
N LYS A 83 -21.53 -1.21 13.69
CA LYS A 83 -20.53 -2.02 14.40
C LYS A 83 -19.96 -3.12 13.50
N THR A 84 -20.82 -3.84 12.78
CA THR A 84 -20.41 -4.94 11.89
C THR A 84 -19.51 -4.43 10.77
N LEU A 85 -19.89 -3.34 10.10
CA LEU A 85 -19.10 -2.74 9.02
C LEU A 85 -17.75 -2.23 9.52
N SER A 86 -17.74 -1.54 10.66
CA SER A 86 -16.51 -0.99 11.24
C SER A 86 -15.49 -2.08 11.58
N VAL A 87 -15.93 -3.20 12.14
CA VAL A 87 -15.06 -4.36 12.42
C VAL A 87 -14.63 -5.08 11.14
N ALA A 88 -15.57 -5.32 10.22
CA ALA A 88 -15.28 -6.03 8.97
C ALA A 88 -14.23 -5.30 8.13
N VAL A 89 -14.34 -3.96 8.03
CA VAL A 89 -13.39 -3.16 7.27
C VAL A 89 -12.05 -3.04 7.97
N TYR A 90 -12.03 -2.83 9.29
CA TYR A 90 -10.78 -2.86 10.05
C TYR A 90 -10.02 -4.19 9.84
N ASN A 91 -10.73 -5.32 9.92
CA ASN A 91 -10.13 -6.63 9.68
C ASN A 91 -9.70 -6.83 8.23
N HIS A 92 -10.44 -6.27 7.26
CA HIS A 92 -10.07 -6.31 5.86
C HIS A 92 -8.70 -5.66 5.61
N TYR A 93 -8.48 -4.45 6.13
CA TYR A 93 -7.20 -3.76 5.97
C TYR A 93 -6.08 -4.40 6.79
N LYS A 94 -6.36 -4.86 8.01
CA LYS A 94 -5.37 -5.60 8.81
C LYS A 94 -4.88 -6.86 8.09
N ARG A 95 -5.79 -7.55 7.39
CA ARG A 95 -5.44 -8.69 6.54
C ARG A 95 -4.56 -8.29 5.35
N LEU A 96 -4.79 -7.13 4.74
CA LEU A 96 -3.94 -6.63 3.64
C LEU A 96 -2.54 -6.25 4.12
N GLN A 97 -2.43 -5.60 5.28
CA GLN A 97 -1.15 -5.19 5.88
C GLN A 97 -0.25 -6.37 6.26
N ASN A 98 -0.84 -7.46 6.76
CA ASN A 98 -0.10 -8.67 7.16
C ASN A 98 0.44 -9.50 5.97
N GLY A 99 0.48 -8.92 4.76
CA GLY A 99 0.89 -9.59 3.54
C GLY A 99 -0.20 -10.52 3.05
N GLY A 100 -1.10 -10.01 2.20
CA GLY A 100 -2.06 -10.86 1.51
C GLY A 100 -1.34 -12.04 0.84
N ALA A 101 -1.70 -13.27 1.22
CA ALA A 101 -1.30 -14.58 0.68
C ALA A 101 0.19 -14.92 0.45
N GLU A 102 1.13 -13.97 0.29
CA GLU A 102 2.48 -14.23 -0.25
C GLU A 102 3.65 -14.12 0.75
N ARG A 103 3.46 -13.56 1.96
CA ARG A 103 4.53 -13.50 2.99
C ARG A 103 4.42 -14.59 4.06
N VAL A 104 3.94 -15.77 3.69
CA VAL A 104 3.85 -16.91 4.60
C VAL A 104 5.18 -17.66 4.67
N ARG A 105 6.14 -17.11 5.40
CA ARG A 105 7.32 -17.83 5.90
C ARG A 105 7.37 -17.68 7.42
N ASP A 106 6.53 -18.46 8.11
CA ASP A 106 6.87 -19.17 9.38
C ASP A 106 5.67 -19.58 10.25
N ASN A 107 4.45 -19.08 10.03
CA ASN A 107 3.25 -19.58 10.73
C ASN A 107 2.00 -19.42 9.87
N ASN A 108 1.57 -20.53 9.27
CA ASN A 108 0.61 -20.59 8.17
C ASN A 108 -0.85 -20.45 8.67
N VAL A 109 -1.24 -19.24 9.08
CA VAL A 109 -2.63 -18.92 9.45
C VAL A 109 -3.27 -18.11 8.32
N GLU A 110 -4.11 -18.77 7.53
CA GLU A 110 -4.88 -18.11 6.47
C GLU A 110 -6.01 -17.25 7.06
N LEU A 111 -6.02 -15.95 6.72
CA LEU A 111 -7.05 -15.02 7.16
C LEU A 111 -8.21 -14.99 6.14
N ALA A 112 -9.37 -15.50 6.55
CA ALA A 112 -10.58 -15.49 5.72
C ALA A 112 -11.10 -14.07 5.40
N LYS A 113 -11.80 -13.93 4.27
CA LYS A 113 -12.47 -12.67 3.88
C LYS A 113 -13.75 -12.46 4.68
N SER A 114 -13.90 -11.29 5.30
CA SER A 114 -15.15 -10.88 5.96
C SER A 114 -16.06 -10.15 4.96
N ASN A 115 -16.91 -10.89 4.24
CA ASN A 115 -17.99 -10.30 3.46
C ASN A 115 -19.18 -9.98 4.38
N VAL A 116 -19.93 -8.92 4.08
CA VAL A 116 -21.08 -8.48 4.88
C VAL A 116 -22.34 -8.51 4.02
N LEU A 117 -23.42 -9.10 4.55
CA LEU A 117 -24.77 -9.03 3.97
C LEU A 117 -25.60 -8.04 4.80
N LEU A 118 -26.12 -6.98 4.18
CA LEU A 118 -26.98 -6.00 4.82
C LEU A 118 -28.44 -6.29 4.51
N LEU A 119 -29.21 -6.69 5.52
CA LEU A 119 -30.65 -6.92 5.43
C LEU A 119 -31.42 -5.77 6.10
N GLY A 120 -32.43 -5.25 5.42
CA GLY A 120 -33.29 -4.19 5.97
C GLY A 120 -34.24 -3.59 4.93
N PRO A 121 -35.29 -2.87 5.36
CA PRO A 121 -36.31 -2.31 4.48
C PRO A 121 -35.73 -1.28 3.50
N THR A 122 -36.50 -0.91 2.48
CA THR A 122 -36.14 0.20 1.58
C THR A 122 -35.98 1.50 2.37
N GLY A 123 -35.07 2.38 1.94
CA GLY A 123 -34.83 3.68 2.61
C GLY A 123 -34.11 3.64 3.97
N SER A 124 -33.70 2.47 4.47
CA SER A 124 -33.02 2.33 5.78
C SER A 124 -31.55 2.78 5.82
N GLY A 125 -31.00 3.31 4.72
CA GLY A 125 -29.61 3.81 4.68
C GLY A 125 -28.53 2.79 4.35
N LYS A 126 -28.88 1.59 3.84
CA LYS A 126 -27.90 0.54 3.45
C LYS A 126 -26.81 1.06 2.50
N THR A 127 -27.20 1.73 1.42
CA THR A 127 -26.26 2.31 0.44
C THR A 127 -25.45 3.46 1.05
N LEU A 128 -26.09 4.29 1.88
CA LEU A 128 -25.45 5.44 2.55
C LEU A 128 -24.35 5.01 3.52
N LEU A 129 -24.55 3.90 4.25
CA LEU A 129 -23.52 3.29 5.10
C LEU A 129 -22.26 2.96 4.30
N ALA A 130 -22.41 2.27 3.17
CA ALA A 130 -21.28 1.85 2.34
C ALA A 130 -20.56 3.06 1.72
N GLN A 131 -21.30 4.01 1.16
CA GLN A 131 -20.73 5.25 0.58
C GLN A 131 -20.00 6.11 1.62
N THR A 132 -20.56 6.23 2.82
CA THR A 132 -19.95 7.03 3.89
C THR A 132 -18.66 6.38 4.39
N LEU A 133 -18.64 5.05 4.51
CA LEU A 133 -17.45 4.32 4.90
C LEU A 133 -16.33 4.44 3.86
N ALA A 134 -16.66 4.36 2.57
CA ALA A 134 -15.70 4.58 1.49
C ALA A 134 -15.10 5.99 1.52
N ARG A 135 -15.93 7.02 1.74
CA ARG A 135 -15.45 8.40 1.92
C ARG A 135 -14.50 8.55 3.10
N ARG A 136 -14.78 7.90 4.24
CA ARG A 136 -13.92 7.96 5.43
C ARG A 136 -12.52 7.41 5.20
N LEU A 137 -12.44 6.37 4.37
CA LEU A 137 -11.23 5.59 4.13
C LEU A 137 -10.49 6.03 2.87
N ASN A 138 -11.05 6.96 2.11
CA ASN A 138 -10.49 7.49 0.87
C ASN A 138 -10.06 6.38 -0.11
N VAL A 139 -10.94 5.39 -0.30
CA VAL A 139 -10.64 4.20 -1.13
C VAL A 139 -11.58 4.07 -2.32
N PRO A 140 -11.14 3.41 -3.40
CA PRO A 140 -12.00 3.10 -4.53
C PRO A 140 -13.26 2.35 -4.08
N PHE A 141 -14.41 2.80 -4.57
CA PHE A 141 -15.71 2.24 -4.21
C PHE A 141 -16.54 1.99 -5.45
N ALA A 142 -16.99 0.74 -5.61
CA ALA A 142 -17.85 0.31 -6.71
C ALA A 142 -19.25 -0.01 -6.18
N ILE A 143 -20.26 0.41 -6.93
CA ILE A 143 -21.67 0.06 -6.70
C ILE A 143 -22.14 -0.70 -7.93
N ALA A 144 -22.73 -1.86 -7.72
CA ALA A 144 -23.34 -2.66 -8.78
C ALA A 144 -24.74 -3.10 -8.34
N ASP A 145 -25.65 -3.20 -9.31
CA ASP A 145 -26.98 -3.76 -9.11
C ASP A 145 -27.01 -5.19 -9.60
N ALA A 146 -27.27 -6.13 -8.69
CA ALA A 146 -27.34 -7.55 -9.03
C ALA A 146 -28.54 -7.89 -9.92
N THR A 147 -29.58 -7.06 -9.97
CA THR A 147 -30.74 -7.28 -10.86
C THR A 147 -30.41 -7.07 -12.33
N ALA A 148 -29.36 -6.30 -12.63
CA ALA A 148 -28.85 -6.10 -13.97
C ALA A 148 -27.91 -7.24 -14.43
N LEU A 149 -27.40 -8.05 -13.51
CA LEU A 149 -26.48 -9.14 -13.81
C LEU A 149 -27.25 -10.41 -14.17
N THR A 150 -27.14 -10.81 -15.42
CA THR A 150 -27.71 -12.07 -15.93
C THR A 150 -26.62 -13.12 -16.14
N GLU A 151 -27.02 -14.38 -16.29
CA GLU A 151 -26.10 -15.46 -16.62
C GLU A 151 -25.33 -15.17 -17.92
N ALA A 152 -24.07 -15.63 -17.98
CA ALA A 152 -23.20 -15.37 -19.11
C ALA A 152 -23.85 -15.81 -20.43
N GLY A 153 -23.95 -14.87 -21.39
CA GLY A 153 -24.54 -15.11 -22.70
C GLY A 153 -25.95 -14.55 -22.90
N TYR A 154 -26.55 -13.94 -21.89
CA TYR A 154 -27.70 -13.05 -22.05
C TYR A 154 -27.23 -11.59 -22.01
N VAL A 155 -27.74 -10.75 -22.91
CA VAL A 155 -27.27 -9.37 -23.08
C VAL A 155 -27.63 -8.52 -21.85
N GLY A 156 -26.63 -8.21 -21.04
CA GLY A 156 -26.59 -7.28 -19.91
C GLY A 156 -25.14 -7.13 -19.49
N GLU A 157 -24.68 -5.89 -19.23
CA GLU A 157 -23.26 -5.47 -19.09
C GLU A 157 -22.33 -6.42 -18.32
#